data_AF-A0A3Q3IUB5-F1
#
_entry.id   AF-A0A3Q3IUB5-F1
#
_cell.length_a   1.000
_cell.length_b   1.000
_cell.length_c   1.000
_cell.angle_alpha   90.00
_cell.angle_beta   90.00
_cell.angle_gamma   90.00
#
_symmetry.space_group_name_H-M   'P 1'
#
loop_
_entity.id
_entity.type
_entity.pdbx_description
1 polymer ?
#
loop_
_entity_poly.entity_id
_entity_poly.type
_entity_poly.pdbx_seq_one_letter_code
_entity_poly.pdbx_strand_id
1 'polypeptide(L)'
;NRIFKVCDIVLDAFTAHECCFHSKVLSRLCDIVLARVYSHARLEELDKEASIPIINGFSDLYHPIQILADFLTIQILYWIGDGTNVLYSYMMTAAKLGVHLRIATPKGYEPQKNVVEEAQRLSEQLVLTSDPMEAAHGSNVLVTDTWVGMGLEQEKEKRLNNFKGYQVTMQTGNVAKPNWIFLHSLPRKKEEVDDQLFYSSHSLVFPEAENRKWTIMACNLMKCGLN
;
A
#
# COMPACT_ATOMS: atom_id res chain seq x y z
N ASN A 1 -3.91 -23.03 -26.29
CA ASN A 1 -4.55 -22.56 -25.04
C ASN A 1 -3.96 -23.28 -23.84
N ARG A 2 -2.91 -22.72 -23.24
CA ARG A 2 -2.38 -23.21 -21.96
C ARG A 2 -3.22 -22.56 -20.84
N ILE A 3 -3.79 -23.37 -19.96
CA ILE A 3 -4.46 -22.87 -18.75
C ILE A 3 -3.36 -22.66 -17.70
N PHE A 4 -3.21 -21.43 -17.23
CA PHE A 4 -2.27 -21.09 -16.14
C PHE A 4 -2.95 -21.26 -14.78
N LYS A 5 -2.27 -21.93 -13.85
CA LYS A 5 -2.75 -22.14 -12.49
C LYS A 5 -2.15 -21.08 -11.57
N VAL A 6 -3.00 -20.14 -11.13
CA VAL A 6 -2.67 -19.12 -10.13
C VAL A 6 -3.10 -19.61 -8.76
N CYS A 7 -2.22 -19.52 -7.76
CA CYS A 7 -2.55 -19.78 -6.36
C CYS A 7 -2.49 -18.46 -5.56
N ASP A 8 -3.61 -18.05 -4.95
CA ASP A 8 -3.62 -16.98 -3.95
C ASP A 8 -3.57 -17.64 -2.57
N ILE A 9 -2.51 -17.37 -1.82
CA ILE A 9 -2.27 -17.97 -0.51
C ILE A 9 -2.15 -16.88 0.55
N VAL A 10 -2.71 -17.17 1.72
CA VAL A 10 -2.44 -16.47 2.96
C VAL A 10 -1.61 -17.42 3.81
N LEU A 11 -0.39 -17.00 4.17
CA LEU A 11 0.52 -17.80 4.97
C LEU A 11 0.66 -17.20 6.37
N ASP A 12 0.06 -17.90 7.33
CA ASP A 12 0.14 -17.58 8.75
C ASP A 12 1.25 -18.40 9.41
N ALA A 13 2.06 -17.73 10.26
CA ALA A 13 3.00 -18.29 11.23
C ALA A 13 3.74 -19.61 10.87
N PHE A 14 4.17 -19.80 9.62
CA PHE A 14 5.05 -20.92 9.26
C PHE A 14 6.49 -20.66 9.72
N THR A 15 7.17 -21.73 10.11
CA THR A 15 8.62 -21.72 10.32
C THR A 15 9.37 -21.68 8.98
N ALA A 16 10.64 -21.25 8.98
CA ALA A 16 11.47 -21.20 7.77
C ALA A 16 11.59 -22.56 7.08
N HIS A 17 11.63 -23.62 7.87
CA HIS A 17 11.68 -24.98 7.37
C HIS A 17 10.40 -25.38 6.63
N GLU A 18 9.23 -25.00 7.16
CA GLU A 18 7.96 -25.26 6.52
C GLU A 18 7.83 -24.48 5.20
N CYS A 19 8.33 -23.24 5.12
CA CYS A 19 8.29 -22.44 3.89
C CYS A 19 9.02 -23.09 2.72
N CYS A 20 10.16 -23.73 2.98
CA CYS A 20 10.91 -24.44 1.95
C CYS A 20 10.09 -25.56 1.31
N PHE A 21 9.41 -26.39 2.12
CA PHE A 21 8.56 -27.47 1.61
C PHE A 21 7.34 -26.93 0.87
N HIS A 22 6.66 -25.94 1.44
CA HIS A 22 5.48 -25.33 0.81
C HIS A 22 5.84 -24.71 -0.54
N SER A 23 6.95 -23.97 -0.62
CA SER A 23 7.43 -23.37 -1.87
C SER A 23 7.68 -24.43 -2.96
N LYS A 24 8.34 -25.55 -2.62
CA LYS A 24 8.59 -26.66 -3.55
C LYS A 24 7.34 -27.40 -3.98
N VAL A 25 6.35 -27.53 -3.10
CA VAL A 25 5.05 -28.14 -3.42
C VAL A 25 4.25 -27.21 -4.33
N LEU A 26 4.09 -25.94 -3.97
CA LEU A 26 3.37 -24.95 -4.76
C LEU A 26 3.98 -24.78 -6.16
N SER A 27 5.31 -24.79 -6.27
CA SER A 27 6.02 -24.74 -7.55
C SER A 27 5.70 -25.89 -8.50
N ARG A 28 5.20 -27.03 -7.99
CA ARG A 28 4.78 -28.19 -8.81
C ARG A 28 3.29 -28.17 -9.11
N LEU A 29 2.49 -27.50 -8.28
CA LEU A 29 1.03 -27.47 -8.40
C LEU A 29 0.55 -26.29 -9.24
N CYS A 30 1.33 -25.21 -9.28
CA CYS A 30 0.94 -23.90 -9.79
C CYS A 30 1.96 -23.38 -10.80
N ASP A 31 1.55 -22.43 -11.64
CA ASP A 31 2.45 -21.70 -12.53
C ASP A 31 2.90 -20.36 -11.91
N ILE A 32 2.12 -19.83 -10.94
CA ILE A 32 2.44 -18.60 -10.19
C ILE A 32 1.75 -18.58 -8.82
N VAL A 33 2.35 -17.90 -7.85
CA VAL A 33 1.80 -17.72 -6.50
C VAL A 33 1.67 -16.23 -6.18
N LEU A 34 0.46 -15.79 -5.82
CA LEU A 34 0.22 -14.52 -5.15
C LEU A 34 0.21 -14.78 -3.64
N ALA A 35 1.21 -14.26 -2.93
CA ALA A 35 1.41 -14.57 -1.51
C ALA A 35 1.08 -13.35 -0.63
N ARG A 36 0.23 -13.57 0.38
CA ARG A 36 0.00 -12.65 1.50
C ARG A 36 0.64 -13.26 2.73
N VAL A 37 1.61 -12.57 3.32
CA VAL A 37 2.42 -13.05 4.43
C VAL A 37 2.44 -12.03 5.56
N TYR A 38 2.69 -12.46 6.79
CA TYR A 38 2.93 -11.50 7.88
C TYR A 38 4.27 -10.79 7.71
N SER A 39 5.39 -11.50 7.58
CA SER A 39 6.72 -10.88 7.48
C SER A 39 7.29 -10.90 6.07
N HIS A 40 7.92 -9.82 5.64
CA HIS A 40 8.55 -9.72 4.32
C HIS A 40 9.66 -10.75 4.14
N ALA A 41 10.44 -11.01 5.19
CA ALA A 41 11.46 -12.07 5.20
C ALA A 41 10.89 -13.45 4.86
N ARG A 42 9.64 -13.73 5.27
CA ARG A 42 8.93 -14.97 4.91
C ARG A 42 8.69 -15.08 3.40
N LEU A 43 8.37 -13.96 2.77
CA LEU A 43 8.20 -13.88 1.33
C LEU A 43 9.52 -14.16 0.60
N GLU A 44 10.62 -13.55 1.08
CA GLU A 44 11.96 -13.76 0.51
C GLU A 44 12.42 -15.23 0.65
N GLU A 45 12.12 -15.87 1.79
CA GLU A 45 12.37 -17.30 2.00
C GLU A 45 11.58 -18.19 1.02
N LEU A 46 10.31 -17.86 0.76
CA LEU A 46 9.47 -18.57 -0.21
C LEU A 46 10.01 -18.43 -1.63
N ASP A 47 10.35 -17.20 -2.03
CA ASP A 47 10.86 -16.87 -3.37
C ASP A 47 12.19 -17.56 -3.64
N LYS A 48 13.10 -17.60 -2.65
CA LYS A 48 14.40 -18.25 -2.75
C LYS A 48 14.31 -19.74 -3.12
N GLU A 49 13.29 -20.44 -2.64
CA GLU A 49 13.11 -21.87 -2.89
C GLU A 49 12.13 -22.17 -4.03
N ALA A 50 11.45 -21.15 -4.57
CA ALA A 50 10.45 -21.31 -5.60
C ALA A 50 11.09 -21.48 -6.97
N SER A 51 10.52 -22.35 -7.81
CA SER A 51 10.88 -22.44 -9.23
C SER A 51 9.88 -21.73 -10.15
N ILE A 52 8.91 -21.04 -9.57
CA ILE A 52 7.87 -20.25 -10.23
C ILE A 52 7.81 -18.86 -9.60
N PRO A 53 7.27 -17.83 -10.29
CA PRO A 53 7.23 -16.48 -9.72
C PRO A 53 6.37 -16.40 -8.46
N ILE A 54 6.88 -15.70 -7.44
CA ILE A 54 6.13 -15.30 -6.25
C ILE A 54 5.81 -13.80 -6.36
N ILE A 55 4.53 -13.44 -6.30
CA ILE A 55 4.07 -12.05 -6.28
C ILE A 55 3.69 -11.68 -4.86
N ASN A 56 4.24 -10.56 -4.35
CA ASN A 56 3.82 -10.00 -3.06
C ASN A 56 2.40 -9.42 -3.16
N GLY A 57 1.42 -10.15 -2.64
CA GLY A 57 0.07 -9.63 -2.45
C GLY A 57 -0.02 -8.66 -1.27
N PHE A 58 0.68 -8.97 -0.17
CA PHE A 58 0.72 -8.17 1.06
C PHE A 58 1.83 -8.70 2.01
N SER A 59 2.60 -7.81 2.63
CA SER A 59 3.50 -8.12 3.76
C SER A 59 3.55 -6.96 4.76
N ASP A 60 4.09 -7.18 5.98
CA ASP A 60 4.38 -6.12 6.97
C ASP A 60 5.22 -4.95 6.42
N LEU A 61 6.05 -5.19 5.41
CA LEU A 61 6.90 -4.16 4.79
C LEU A 61 6.33 -3.53 3.52
N TYR A 62 5.63 -4.26 2.65
CA TYR A 62 5.16 -3.73 1.36
C TYR A 62 3.79 -4.27 0.94
N HIS A 63 2.98 -3.41 0.32
CA HIS A 63 1.72 -3.78 -0.33
C HIS A 63 1.67 -3.32 -1.82
N PRO A 64 2.49 -3.89 -2.71
CA PRO A 64 2.72 -3.32 -4.05
C PRO A 64 1.51 -3.45 -5.00
N ILE A 65 0.66 -4.48 -4.84
CA ILE A 65 -0.55 -4.63 -5.66
C ILE A 65 -1.55 -3.51 -5.42
N GLN A 66 -1.73 -3.07 -4.17
CA GLN A 66 -2.58 -1.92 -3.86
C GLN A 66 -2.07 -0.68 -4.59
N ILE A 67 -0.78 -0.40 -4.46
CA ILE A 67 -0.18 0.81 -5.01
C ILE A 67 -0.21 0.83 -6.54
N LEU A 68 0.01 -0.30 -7.20
CA LEU A 68 -0.14 -0.39 -8.65
C LEU A 68 -1.59 -0.11 -9.08
N ALA A 69 -2.59 -0.57 -8.33
CA ALA A 69 -3.99 -0.25 -8.60
C ALA A 69 -4.29 1.25 -8.43
N ASP A 70 -3.68 1.89 -7.44
CA ASP A 70 -3.83 3.32 -7.17
C ASP A 70 -3.21 4.15 -8.31
N PHE A 71 -2.00 3.77 -8.75
CA PHE A 71 -1.29 4.47 -9.83
C PHE A 71 -1.93 4.33 -11.22
N LEU A 72 -2.85 3.38 -11.44
CA LEU A 72 -3.69 3.38 -12.65
C LEU A 72 -4.53 4.65 -12.78
N THR A 73 -4.62 5.46 -11.71
CA THR A 73 -5.51 6.62 -11.65
C THR A 73 -4.80 7.97 -11.42
N ILE A 74 -3.45 8.03 -11.28
CA ILE A 74 -2.78 9.20 -10.63
C ILE A 74 -1.47 9.67 -11.27
N GLN A 75 -1.21 10.99 -11.19
CA GLN A 75 0.09 11.64 -11.51
C GLN A 75 0.80 12.34 -10.33
N ILE A 76 0.10 12.75 -9.26
CA ILE A 76 0.67 13.44 -8.07
C ILE A 76 -0.07 12.96 -6.82
N LEU A 77 0.65 12.50 -5.80
CA LEU A 77 0.10 11.74 -4.67
C LEU A 77 0.46 12.34 -3.30
N TYR A 78 -0.47 12.28 -2.35
CA TYR A 78 -0.26 12.83 -1.01
C TYR A 78 -0.80 11.87 0.04
N TRP A 79 0.01 11.59 1.05
CA TRP A 79 -0.31 10.68 2.14
C TRP A 79 -0.49 11.43 3.45
N ILE A 80 -1.55 11.12 4.16
CA ILE A 80 -1.82 11.59 5.52
C ILE A 80 -2.07 10.34 6.35
N GLY A 81 -1.27 10.11 7.38
CA GLY A 81 -1.47 8.94 8.24
C GLY A 81 -0.16 8.31 8.70
N ASP A 82 -0.20 7.02 8.93
CA ASP A 82 0.90 6.27 9.55
C ASP A 82 1.97 5.85 8.54
N GLY A 83 3.19 5.62 9.02
CA GLY A 83 4.29 5.03 8.27
C GLY A 83 4.14 3.53 8.07
N THR A 84 3.20 3.10 7.24
CA THR A 84 2.88 1.67 7.01
C THR A 84 3.51 1.10 5.74
N ASN A 85 3.36 -0.21 5.54
CA ASN A 85 3.69 -0.91 4.30
C ASN A 85 3.05 -0.30 3.03
N VAL A 86 1.83 0.24 3.15
CA VAL A 86 1.15 0.94 2.04
C VAL A 86 1.94 2.19 1.67
N LEU A 87 2.31 3.01 2.66
CA LEU A 87 3.15 4.18 2.43
C LEU A 87 4.51 3.80 1.84
N TYR A 88 5.17 2.75 2.36
CA TYR A 88 6.48 2.34 1.86
C TYR A 88 6.41 1.94 0.38
N SER A 89 5.37 1.22 -0.02
CA SER A 89 5.14 0.89 -1.44
C SER A 89 4.85 2.14 -2.28
N TYR A 90 4.13 3.13 -1.75
CA TYR A 90 3.93 4.41 -2.43
C TYR A 90 5.25 5.14 -2.63
N MET A 91 6.11 5.21 -1.62
CA MET A 91 7.41 5.86 -1.70
C MET A 91 8.29 5.25 -2.78
N MET A 92 8.38 3.92 -2.84
CA MET A 92 9.17 3.22 -3.86
C MET A 92 8.59 3.39 -5.27
N THR A 93 7.27 3.35 -5.41
CA THR A 93 6.60 3.40 -6.72
C THR A 93 6.57 4.82 -7.27
N ALA A 94 6.22 5.81 -6.43
CA ALA A 94 6.22 7.22 -6.81
C ALA A 94 7.59 7.67 -7.30
N ALA A 95 8.65 7.26 -6.60
CA ALA A 95 10.00 7.61 -6.99
C ALA A 95 10.39 7.03 -8.37
N LYS A 96 9.95 5.81 -8.69
CA LYS A 96 10.19 5.19 -10.01
C LYS A 96 9.36 5.81 -11.13
N LEU A 97 8.18 6.35 -10.82
CA LEU A 97 7.25 6.92 -11.80
C LEU A 97 7.40 8.45 -11.96
N GLY A 98 8.31 9.09 -11.20
CA GLY A 98 8.47 10.56 -11.23
C GLY A 98 7.27 11.31 -10.65
N VAL A 99 6.58 10.70 -9.68
CA VAL A 99 5.41 11.26 -9.02
C VAL A 99 5.87 12.03 -7.79
N HIS A 100 5.39 13.26 -7.63
CA HIS A 100 5.64 14.04 -6.41
C HIS A 100 4.84 13.45 -5.26
N LEU A 101 5.51 13.21 -4.14
CA LEU A 101 4.91 12.62 -2.94
C LEU A 101 5.12 13.53 -1.74
N ARG A 102 4.04 13.94 -1.08
CA ARG A 102 4.11 14.61 0.23
C ARG A 102 3.43 13.78 1.31
N ILE A 103 4.06 13.69 2.46
CA ILE A 103 3.69 12.77 3.53
C ILE A 103 3.55 13.59 4.82
N ALA A 104 2.36 13.54 5.43
CA ALA A 104 2.13 14.00 6.79
C ALA A 104 2.00 12.80 7.73
N THR A 105 2.95 12.66 8.66
CA THR A 105 2.95 11.64 9.71
C THR A 105 3.07 12.29 11.09
N PRO A 106 2.33 11.84 12.12
CA PRO A 106 2.54 12.31 13.48
C PRO A 106 3.96 12.00 13.96
N LYS A 107 4.48 12.82 14.88
CA LYS A 107 5.81 12.62 15.45
C LYS A 107 5.91 11.25 16.14
N GLY A 108 6.94 10.48 15.81
CA GLY A 108 7.12 9.10 16.29
C GLY A 108 6.44 8.02 15.43
N TYR A 109 5.79 8.40 14.34
CA TYR A 109 5.14 7.52 13.35
C TYR A 109 5.72 7.73 11.95
N GLU A 110 6.92 8.29 11.85
CA GLU A 110 7.59 8.55 10.59
C GLU A 110 7.96 7.23 9.87
N PRO A 111 8.08 7.24 8.52
CA PRO A 111 8.52 6.06 7.78
C PRO A 111 9.92 5.61 8.21
N GLN A 112 10.21 4.31 8.08
CA GLN A 112 11.52 3.78 8.43
C GLN A 112 12.64 4.48 7.65
N LYS A 113 13.75 4.75 8.35
CA LYS A 113 14.85 5.57 7.83
C LYS A 113 15.43 5.04 6.51
N ASN A 114 15.64 3.73 6.39
CA ASN A 114 16.12 3.08 5.17
C ASN A 114 15.15 3.26 3.98
N VAL A 115 13.83 3.25 4.22
CA VAL A 115 12.82 3.49 3.19
C VAL A 115 12.85 4.95 2.73
N VAL A 116 13.01 5.90 3.68
CA VAL A 116 13.18 7.32 3.37
C VAL A 116 14.44 7.56 2.55
N GLU A 117 15.59 7.05 3.00
CA GLU A 117 16.87 7.20 2.32
C GLU A 117 16.81 6.67 0.88
N GLU A 118 16.22 5.50 0.68
CA GLU A 118 16.06 4.93 -0.65
C GLU A 118 15.09 5.74 -1.52
N ALA A 119 13.97 6.21 -0.97
CA ALA A 119 13.00 7.02 -1.72
C ALA A 119 13.62 8.36 -2.16
N GLN A 120 14.39 9.01 -1.29
CA GLN A 120 15.12 10.24 -1.59
C GLN A 120 16.22 10.02 -2.62
N ARG A 121 16.88 8.86 -2.61
CA ARG A 121 17.86 8.48 -3.64
C ARG A 121 17.22 8.34 -5.02
N LEU A 122 15.97 7.87 -5.06
CA LEU A 122 15.23 7.62 -6.29
C LEU A 122 14.46 8.85 -6.81
N SER A 123 14.12 9.82 -5.95
CA SER A 123 13.38 11.02 -6.34
C SER A 123 13.66 12.23 -5.44
N GLU A 124 13.87 13.39 -6.06
CA GLU A 124 14.01 14.69 -5.37
C GLU A 124 12.66 15.29 -4.95
N GLN A 125 11.53 14.64 -5.29
CA GLN A 125 10.18 15.20 -5.14
C GLN A 125 9.43 14.66 -3.92
N LEU A 126 10.18 14.18 -2.92
CA LEU A 126 9.64 13.68 -1.65
C LEU A 126 9.65 14.78 -0.58
N VAL A 127 8.49 15.06 0.02
CA VAL A 127 8.36 16.00 1.13
C VAL A 127 7.79 15.28 2.36
N LEU A 128 8.46 15.41 3.50
CA LEU A 128 8.01 14.90 4.79
C LEU A 128 7.63 16.08 5.69
N THR A 129 6.46 16.04 6.30
CA THR A 129 5.98 17.04 7.26
C THR A 129 5.19 16.35 8.38
N SER A 130 4.89 17.09 9.45
CA SER A 130 3.94 16.69 10.50
C SER A 130 2.64 17.51 10.46
N ASP A 131 2.41 18.30 9.40
CA ASP A 131 1.17 19.06 9.22
C ASP A 131 0.35 18.47 8.05
N PRO A 132 -0.81 17.86 8.32
CA PRO A 132 -1.73 17.35 7.28
C PRO A 132 -2.15 18.40 6.26
N MET A 133 -2.33 19.66 6.66
CA MET A 133 -2.76 20.74 5.77
C MET A 133 -1.62 21.20 4.86
N GLU A 134 -0.39 21.23 5.38
CA GLU A 134 0.81 21.50 4.57
C GLU A 134 1.02 20.41 3.52
N ALA A 135 0.87 19.14 3.90
CA ALA A 135 0.92 18.03 2.96
C ALA A 135 -0.18 18.17 1.90
N ALA A 136 -1.43 18.41 2.30
CA ALA A 136 -2.57 18.51 1.39
C ALA A 136 -2.53 19.72 0.43
N HIS A 137 -1.77 20.78 0.75
CA HIS A 137 -1.79 22.02 -0.02
C HIS A 137 -1.36 21.83 -1.49
N GLY A 138 -2.26 22.16 -2.42
CA GLY A 138 -2.04 22.05 -3.86
C GLY A 138 -2.08 20.62 -4.38
N SER A 139 -2.65 19.69 -3.63
CA SER A 139 -2.70 18.26 -3.99
C SER A 139 -3.72 17.91 -5.07
N ASN A 140 -3.41 16.85 -5.83
CA ASN A 140 -4.34 16.22 -6.76
C ASN A 140 -5.01 14.97 -6.18
N VAL A 141 -4.34 14.28 -5.25
CA VAL A 141 -4.84 13.05 -4.64
C VAL A 141 -4.53 13.06 -3.16
N LEU A 142 -5.55 12.92 -2.32
CA LEU A 142 -5.39 12.69 -0.90
C LEU A 142 -5.56 11.20 -0.59
N VAL A 143 -4.63 10.65 0.18
CA VAL A 143 -4.64 9.24 0.58
C VAL A 143 -4.43 9.13 2.07
N THR A 144 -5.19 8.27 2.72
CA THR A 144 -4.98 7.82 4.10
C THR A 144 -5.24 6.31 4.18
N ASP A 145 -4.84 5.72 5.30
CA ASP A 145 -5.14 4.34 5.65
C ASP A 145 -5.43 4.25 7.15
N THR A 146 -5.87 3.08 7.59
CA THR A 146 -6.24 2.79 8.97
C THR A 146 -5.09 3.06 9.93
N TRP A 147 -5.31 3.92 10.93
CA TRP A 147 -4.27 4.25 11.91
C TRP A 147 -3.94 3.10 12.87
N VAL A 148 -4.88 2.18 13.08
CA VAL A 148 -4.74 1.00 13.95
C VAL A 148 -4.94 -0.24 13.11
N GLY A 149 -3.86 -0.69 12.49
CA GLY A 149 -3.82 -1.90 11.68
C GLY A 149 -3.82 -3.18 12.53
N MET A 150 -3.75 -4.32 11.84
CA MET A 150 -3.73 -5.64 12.44
C MET A 150 -2.52 -5.80 13.38
N GLY A 151 -2.76 -6.21 14.63
CA GLY A 151 -1.71 -6.46 15.63
C GLY A 151 -1.34 -5.24 16.49
N LEU A 152 -2.00 -4.09 16.29
CA LEU A 152 -1.77 -2.84 17.03
C LEU A 152 -2.93 -2.48 17.97
N GLU A 153 -3.83 -3.43 18.26
CA GLU A 153 -5.06 -3.18 19.00
C GLU A 153 -4.78 -2.69 20.43
N GLN A 154 -3.69 -3.14 21.05
CA GLN A 154 -3.28 -2.72 22.39
C GLN A 154 -2.83 -1.25 22.44
N GLU A 155 -2.40 -0.69 21.31
CA GLU A 155 -1.95 0.70 21.21
C GLU A 155 -3.05 1.67 20.76
N LYS A 156 -4.27 1.17 20.52
CA LYS A 156 -5.36 1.93 19.89
C LYS A 156 -5.54 3.32 20.50
N GLU A 157 -5.75 3.40 21.81
CA GLU A 157 -6.04 4.67 22.49
C GLU A 157 -4.89 5.69 22.37
N LYS A 158 -3.65 5.23 22.52
CA LYS A 158 -2.46 6.07 22.35
C LYS A 158 -2.37 6.61 20.93
N ARG A 159 -2.60 5.76 19.92
CA ARG A 159 -2.56 6.13 18.50
C ARG A 159 -3.66 7.13 18.17
N LEU A 160 -4.90 6.89 18.60
CA LEU A 160 -6.00 7.85 18.38
C LEU A 160 -5.71 9.24 18.99
N ASN A 161 -5.02 9.30 20.13
CA ASN A 161 -4.59 10.57 20.71
C ASN A 161 -3.48 11.25 19.91
N ASN A 162 -2.50 10.50 19.43
CA ASN A 162 -1.38 11.03 18.65
C ASN A 162 -1.79 11.50 17.24
N PHE A 163 -2.81 10.88 16.66
CA PHE A 163 -3.34 11.19 15.33
C PHE A 163 -4.44 12.27 15.35
N LYS A 164 -4.68 12.93 16.49
CA LYS A 164 -5.63 14.06 16.54
C LYS A 164 -5.20 15.13 15.53
N GLY A 165 -6.13 15.52 14.65
CA GLY A 165 -5.89 16.46 13.57
C GLY A 165 -5.46 15.83 12.23
N TYR A 166 -5.27 14.51 12.17
CA TYR A 166 -4.87 13.79 10.94
C TYR A 166 -6.06 13.18 10.19
N GLN A 167 -7.28 13.30 10.70
CA GLN A 167 -8.47 12.81 9.99
C GLN A 167 -8.63 13.57 8.67
N VAL A 168 -8.71 12.84 7.56
CA VAL A 168 -8.96 13.44 6.26
C VAL A 168 -10.45 13.73 6.13
N THR A 169 -10.77 14.98 5.83
CA THR A 169 -12.15 15.46 5.69
C THR A 169 -12.27 16.33 4.44
N MET A 170 -13.49 16.78 4.14
CA MET A 170 -13.70 17.81 3.10
C MET A 170 -12.88 19.09 3.35
N GLN A 171 -12.58 19.42 4.62
CA GLN A 171 -11.75 20.58 4.95
C GLN A 171 -10.29 20.39 4.50
N THR A 172 -9.76 19.18 4.62
CA THR A 172 -8.44 18.82 4.08
C THR A 172 -8.41 19.00 2.56
N GLY A 173 -9.51 18.63 1.89
CA GLY A 173 -9.68 18.84 0.45
C GLY A 173 -9.76 20.30 0.02
N ASN A 174 -10.13 21.24 0.90
CA ASN A 174 -10.25 22.66 0.55
C ASN A 174 -8.91 23.33 0.23
N VAL A 175 -7.80 22.77 0.70
CA VAL A 175 -6.45 23.25 0.35
C VAL A 175 -5.84 22.49 -0.83
N ALA A 176 -6.54 21.46 -1.34
CA ALA A 176 -6.16 20.73 -2.54
C ALA A 176 -6.56 21.50 -3.82
N LYS A 177 -6.15 21.01 -5.00
CA LYS A 177 -6.58 21.57 -6.30
C LYS A 177 -8.06 21.27 -6.56
N PRO A 178 -8.79 22.07 -7.35
CA PRO A 178 -10.24 21.90 -7.55
C PRO A 178 -10.73 20.50 -7.95
N ASN A 179 -9.94 19.75 -8.74
CA ASN A 179 -10.29 18.40 -9.23
C ASN A 179 -9.54 17.30 -8.46
N TRP A 180 -9.33 17.49 -7.16
CA TRP A 180 -8.69 16.49 -6.33
C TRP A 180 -9.57 15.25 -6.16
N ILE A 181 -8.94 14.11 -5.93
CA ILE A 181 -9.61 12.84 -5.61
C ILE A 181 -9.11 12.30 -4.27
N PHE A 182 -9.86 11.37 -3.70
CA PHE A 182 -9.54 10.70 -2.45
C PHE A 182 -9.45 9.18 -2.64
N LEU A 183 -8.38 8.59 -2.12
CA LEU A 183 -8.15 7.14 -2.06
C LEU A 183 -8.00 6.64 -0.62
N HIS A 184 -8.30 5.37 -0.41
CA HIS A 184 -8.18 4.72 0.87
C HIS A 184 -8.08 3.20 0.71
N SER A 185 -6.99 2.63 1.20
CA SER A 185 -6.81 1.18 1.28
C SER A 185 -7.82 0.59 2.28
N LEU A 186 -8.80 -0.16 1.79
CA LEU A 186 -9.88 -0.72 2.62
C LEU A 186 -9.38 -1.92 3.46
N PRO A 187 -9.98 -2.21 4.63
CA PRO A 187 -11.18 -1.58 5.19
C PRO A 187 -10.89 -0.28 5.94
N ARG A 188 -11.82 0.68 5.90
CA ARG A 188 -11.75 1.90 6.71
C ARG A 188 -12.33 1.76 8.12
N LYS A 189 -11.94 2.65 9.01
CA LYS A 189 -12.55 3.04 10.28
C LYS A 189 -13.00 4.51 10.20
N LYS A 190 -13.63 5.01 11.26
CA LYS A 190 -14.21 6.36 11.28
C LYS A 190 -13.19 7.42 11.68
N GLU A 191 -12.07 6.98 12.23
CA GLU A 191 -11.07 7.83 12.83
C GLU A 191 -10.21 8.53 11.77
N GLU A 192 -9.85 7.84 10.69
CA GLU A 192 -8.98 8.36 9.64
C GLU A 192 -9.67 9.14 8.52
N VAL A 193 -10.95 8.87 8.26
CA VAL A 193 -11.76 9.58 7.26
C VAL A 193 -13.21 9.68 7.69
N ASP A 194 -13.82 10.85 7.54
CA ASP A 194 -15.23 11.05 7.85
C ASP A 194 -16.17 10.47 6.77
N ASP A 195 -17.43 10.26 7.14
CA ASP A 195 -18.43 9.72 6.21
C ASP A 195 -18.71 10.68 5.05
N GLN A 196 -18.60 11.99 5.30
CA GLN A 196 -18.84 13.01 4.28
C GLN A 196 -17.86 12.88 3.13
N LEU A 197 -16.55 12.81 3.40
CA LEU A 197 -15.54 12.61 2.38
C LEU A 197 -15.62 11.22 1.77
N PHE A 198 -15.70 10.18 2.59
CA PHE A 198 -15.62 8.80 2.12
C PHE A 198 -16.71 8.44 1.10
N TYR A 199 -17.92 8.98 1.25
CA TYR A 199 -19.03 8.77 0.31
C TYR A 199 -19.25 9.93 -0.66
N SER A 200 -18.35 10.91 -0.71
CA SER A 200 -18.44 12.04 -1.63
C SER A 200 -18.12 11.65 -3.08
N SER A 201 -18.39 12.56 -4.01
CA SER A 201 -17.97 12.46 -5.41
C SER A 201 -16.45 12.51 -5.62
N HIS A 202 -15.68 12.98 -4.64
CA HIS A 202 -14.21 12.98 -4.71
C HIS A 202 -13.62 11.60 -4.40
N SER A 203 -14.37 10.72 -3.73
CA SER A 203 -13.90 9.42 -3.27
C SER A 203 -13.92 8.39 -4.39
N LEU A 204 -12.76 7.78 -4.65
CA LEU A 204 -12.60 6.67 -5.60
C LEU A 204 -12.30 5.35 -4.91
N VAL A 205 -12.55 5.23 -3.60
CA VAL A 205 -12.21 4.04 -2.78
C VAL A 205 -12.79 2.72 -3.29
N PHE A 206 -13.97 2.73 -3.92
CA PHE A 206 -14.57 1.53 -4.52
C PHE A 206 -14.03 1.21 -5.93
N PRO A 207 -13.92 2.19 -6.85
CA PRO A 207 -13.16 2.00 -8.09
C PRO A 207 -11.71 1.53 -7.87
N GLU A 208 -11.02 2.09 -6.88
CA GLU A 208 -9.69 1.68 -6.42
C GLU A 208 -9.68 0.20 -6.04
N ALA A 209 -10.69 -0.23 -5.25
CA ALA A 209 -10.85 -1.62 -4.87
C ALA A 209 -11.07 -2.56 -6.06
N GLU A 210 -11.82 -2.13 -7.06
CA GLU A 210 -11.97 -2.89 -8.30
C GLU A 210 -10.68 -2.93 -9.11
N ASN A 211 -9.91 -1.83 -9.17
CA ASN A 211 -8.63 -1.77 -9.87
C ASN A 211 -7.60 -2.77 -9.35
N ARG A 212 -7.69 -3.19 -8.08
CA ARG A 212 -6.87 -4.29 -7.55
C ARG A 212 -7.07 -5.60 -8.31
N LYS A 213 -8.31 -5.95 -8.68
CA LYS A 213 -8.62 -7.15 -9.48
C LYS A 213 -7.87 -7.12 -10.81
N TRP A 214 -7.97 -5.99 -11.53
CA TRP A 214 -7.33 -5.80 -12.84
C TRP A 214 -5.80 -5.82 -12.74
N THR A 215 -5.26 -5.20 -11.69
CA THR A 215 -3.84 -5.17 -11.40
C THR A 215 -3.28 -6.58 -11.16
N ILE A 216 -3.95 -7.39 -10.33
CA ILE A 216 -3.57 -8.78 -10.09
C ILE A 216 -3.56 -9.57 -11.40
N MET A 217 -4.61 -9.41 -12.23
CA MET A 217 -4.69 -10.08 -13.54
C MET A 217 -3.52 -9.68 -14.45
N ALA A 218 -3.22 -8.38 -14.55
CA ALA A 218 -2.11 -7.89 -15.38
C ALA A 218 -0.75 -8.40 -14.90
N CYS A 219 -0.47 -8.34 -13.59
CA CYS A 219 0.76 -8.86 -13.01
C CYS A 219 0.95 -10.36 -13.28
N ASN A 220 -0.12 -11.14 -13.13
CA ASN A 220 -0.09 -12.58 -13.42
C ASN A 220 0.22 -12.85 -14.90
N LEU A 221 -0.42 -12.13 -15.82
CA LEU A 221 -0.19 -12.29 -17.26
C LEU A 221 1.27 -11.96 -17.65
N MET A 222 1.81 -10.84 -17.15
CA MET A 222 3.18 -10.43 -17.45
C MET A 222 4.22 -11.46 -16.95
N LYS A 223 4.00 -12.05 -15.77
CA LYS A 223 4.92 -13.05 -15.19
C LYS A 223 4.80 -14.43 -15.82
N CYS A 224 3.64 -14.77 -16.39
CA CYS A 224 3.42 -16.01 -17.13
C CYS A 224 3.97 -15.99 -18.57
N GLY A 225 4.61 -14.90 -19.01
CA GLY A 225 5.24 -14.80 -20.33
C GLY A 225 4.26 -14.72 -21.50
N LEU A 226 3.02 -14.26 -21.24
CA LEU A 226 2.06 -13.92 -22.28
C LEU A 226 2.34 -12.48 -22.76
N ASN A 227 3.34 -12.34 -23.65
CA ASN A 227 3.51 -11.15 -24.49
C ASN A 227 2.92 -11.41 -25.87
#